data_AF-A0A162JFC5-F1
#
_entry.id   AF-A0A162JFC5-F1
#
_cell.length_a   1.000
_cell.length_b   1.000
_cell.length_c   1.000
_cell.angle_alpha   90.00
_cell.angle_beta   90.00
_cell.angle_gamma   90.00
#
_symmetry.space_group_name_H-M   'P 1'
#
loop_
_entity.id
_entity.type
_entity.pdbx_description
1 polymer ?
#
loop_
_entity_poly.entity_id
_entity_poly.type
_entity_poly.pdbx_seq_one_letter_code
_entity_poly.pdbx_strand_id
1 'polypeptide(L)'
;MAEYLVVTRAPIPGYGVEQIEWSVEVFPGEFQLFTGTAEEVHAQTLSINPNFKPPSASVARGLKEKRGHVDCGGLQPANKNAIRNGAAYLRNLPPGRPTNGPGPNNCGRVSCSYNSGIWWCNDSTSQKSLDGWDWIGNSAQRITDVCDPGSSQTSGRNHEDGDWSTIVQGDKC
;
A
#
# COMPACT_ATOMS: atom_id res chain seq x y z
N MET A 1 -31.69 -6.22 5.63
CA MET A 1 -30.46 -6.03 6.45
C MET A 1 -29.64 -5.00 5.69
N ALA A 2 -29.53 -3.77 6.20
CA ALA A 2 -28.83 -2.71 5.48
C ALA A 2 -27.32 -2.98 5.57
N GLU A 3 -26.69 -3.21 4.41
CA GLU A 3 -25.23 -3.20 4.29
C GLU A 3 -24.74 -1.81 4.68
N TYR A 4 -24.15 -1.69 5.87
CA TYR A 4 -23.44 -0.48 6.25
C TYR A 4 -22.18 -0.45 5.40
N LEU A 5 -22.22 0.29 4.29
CA LEU A 5 -21.01 0.66 3.54
C LEU A 5 -20.06 1.33 4.53
N VAL A 6 -18.99 0.64 4.92
CA VAL A 6 -17.89 1.24 5.67
C VAL A 6 -17.27 2.26 4.73
N VAL A 7 -17.63 3.53 4.87
CA VAL A 7 -17.04 4.61 4.08
C VAL A 7 -15.59 4.76 4.51
N THR A 8 -14.69 4.22 3.69
CA THR A 8 -13.25 4.38 3.82
C THR A 8 -12.90 5.87 3.73
N ARG A 9 -12.47 6.46 4.85
CA ARG A 9 -12.10 7.88 4.91
C ARG A 9 -10.69 8.08 4.42
N ALA A 10 -10.46 9.16 3.67
CA ALA A 10 -9.14 9.51 3.19
C ALA A 10 -8.14 9.67 4.34
N PRO A 11 -6.87 9.32 4.12
CA PRO A 11 -5.88 9.40 5.18
C PRO A 11 -5.51 10.84 5.54
N ILE A 12 -5.73 11.79 4.61
CA ILE A 12 -5.52 13.22 4.80
C ILE A 12 -6.84 13.94 4.47
N PRO A 13 -7.29 14.91 5.28
CA PRO A 13 -8.46 15.72 4.93
C PRO A 13 -8.30 16.41 3.57
N GLY A 14 -9.34 16.32 2.73
CA GLY A 14 -9.35 16.90 1.39
C GLY A 14 -8.75 16.02 0.29
N TYR A 15 -8.18 14.87 0.63
CA TYR A 15 -7.80 13.85 -0.36
C TYR A 15 -9.01 13.04 -0.82
N GLY A 16 -9.00 12.61 -2.08
CA GLY A 16 -9.90 11.59 -2.61
C GLY A 16 -9.53 10.18 -2.12
N VAL A 17 -10.49 9.27 -2.23
CA VAL A 17 -10.30 7.84 -1.96
C VAL A 17 -10.78 7.03 -3.13
N GLU A 18 -9.95 6.12 -3.61
CA GLU A 18 -10.33 5.11 -4.60
C GLU A 18 -9.79 3.73 -4.24
N GLN A 19 -10.33 2.71 -4.90
CA GLN A 19 -9.73 1.38 -4.85
C GLN A 19 -8.52 1.33 -5.78
N ILE A 20 -7.44 0.73 -5.29
CA ILE A 20 -6.26 0.47 -6.10
C ILE A 20 -6.58 -0.66 -7.08
N GLU A 21 -6.20 -0.48 -8.34
CA GLU A 21 -6.23 -1.53 -9.35
C GLU A 21 -4.87 -2.24 -9.39
N TRP A 22 -4.87 -3.56 -9.52
CA TRP A 22 -3.68 -4.40 -9.50
C TRP A 22 -3.66 -5.31 -10.73
N SER A 23 -2.62 -5.17 -11.55
CA SER A 23 -2.33 -6.14 -12.61
C SER A 23 -1.49 -7.27 -12.03
N VAL A 24 -2.06 -8.47 -11.95
CA VAL A 24 -1.43 -9.67 -11.37
C VAL A 24 -1.34 -10.76 -12.43
N GLU A 25 -0.17 -11.37 -12.56
CA GLU A 25 0.05 -12.54 -13.41
C GLU A 25 -0.50 -13.78 -12.71
N VAL A 26 -1.71 -14.24 -13.06
CA VAL A 26 -2.37 -15.37 -12.39
C VAL A 26 -1.90 -16.74 -12.89
N PHE A 27 -1.47 -16.79 -14.16
CA PHE A 27 -0.76 -17.91 -14.79
C PHE A 27 0.40 -17.35 -15.61
N PRO A 28 1.43 -18.14 -15.95
CA PRO A 28 2.56 -17.66 -16.76
C PRO A 28 2.09 -16.96 -18.06
N GLY A 29 2.35 -15.66 -18.16
CA GLY A 29 1.95 -14.79 -19.27
C GLY A 29 0.50 -14.31 -19.27
N GLU A 30 -0.32 -14.75 -18.31
CA GLU A 30 -1.73 -14.37 -18.20
C GLU A 30 -1.94 -13.38 -17.05
N PHE A 31 -2.21 -12.13 -17.41
CA PHE A 31 -2.46 -11.04 -16.45
C PHE A 31 -3.95 -10.79 -16.29
N GLN A 32 -4.39 -10.61 -15.05
CA GLN A 32 -5.74 -10.16 -14.72
C GLN A 32 -5.70 -8.90 -13.86
N LEU A 33 -6.76 -8.10 -13.94
CA LEU A 33 -6.93 -6.87 -13.17
C LEU A 33 -7.86 -7.15 -12.00
N PHE A 34 -7.41 -6.77 -10.80
CA PHE A 34 -8.19 -6.86 -9.56
C PHE A 34 -8.26 -5.49 -8.90
N THR A 35 -9.34 -5.21 -8.19
CA THR A 35 -9.47 -3.99 -7.38
C THR A 35 -9.53 -4.32 -5.90
N GLY A 36 -8.99 -3.43 -5.09
CA GLY A 36 -9.07 -3.49 -3.63
C GLY A 36 -7.72 -3.38 -2.93
N THR A 37 -7.71 -3.84 -1.68
CA THR A 37 -6.51 -4.00 -0.86
C THR A 37 -5.66 -5.18 -1.35
N ALA A 38 -4.42 -5.24 -0.88
CA ALA A 38 -3.51 -6.32 -1.20
C ALA A 38 -3.98 -7.69 -0.70
N GLU A 39 -4.61 -7.72 0.47
CA GLU A 39 -5.22 -8.93 1.02
C GLU A 39 -6.38 -9.41 0.14
N GLU A 40 -7.26 -8.51 -0.30
CA GLU A 40 -8.39 -8.83 -1.18
C GLU A 40 -7.92 -9.31 -2.56
N VAL A 41 -6.94 -8.63 -3.17
CA VAL A 41 -6.39 -9.03 -4.47
C VAL A 41 -5.67 -10.37 -4.40
N HIS A 42 -4.92 -10.62 -3.32
CA HIS A 42 -4.30 -11.93 -3.12
C HIS A 42 -5.37 -13.03 -2.98
N ALA A 43 -6.45 -12.80 -2.24
CA ALA A 43 -7.56 -13.74 -2.12
C ALA A 43 -8.26 -14.01 -3.47
N GLN A 44 -8.51 -12.95 -4.25
CA GLN A 44 -9.06 -13.06 -5.62
C GLN A 44 -8.14 -13.88 -6.52
N THR A 45 -6.83 -13.63 -6.47
CA THR A 45 -5.82 -14.37 -7.23
C THR A 45 -5.84 -15.87 -6.90
N LEU A 46 -5.86 -16.22 -5.60
CA LEU A 46 -5.90 -17.61 -5.15
C LEU A 46 -7.21 -18.33 -5.51
N SER A 47 -8.32 -17.60 -5.67
CA SER A 47 -9.58 -18.20 -6.12
C SER A 47 -9.53 -18.71 -7.56
N ILE A 48 -8.66 -18.10 -8.39
CA ILE A 48 -8.45 -18.46 -9.79
C ILE A 48 -7.34 -19.51 -9.89
N ASN A 49 -6.23 -19.31 -9.19
CA ASN A 49 -5.10 -20.23 -9.17
C ASN A 49 -4.68 -20.55 -7.72
N PRO A 50 -5.24 -21.60 -7.10
CA PRO A 50 -4.87 -22.00 -5.75
C PRO A 50 -3.41 -22.43 -5.59
N ASN A 51 -2.76 -22.84 -6.69
CA ASN A 51 -1.36 -23.25 -6.73
C ASN A 51 -0.45 -22.12 -7.20
N PHE A 52 -0.93 -20.88 -7.13
CA PHE A 52 -0.16 -19.72 -7.54
C PHE A 52 1.16 -19.67 -6.77
N LYS A 53 2.26 -19.65 -7.52
CA LYS A 53 3.60 -19.50 -6.98
C LYS A 53 4.16 -18.17 -7.49
N PRO A 54 4.68 -17.30 -6.62
CA PRO A 54 5.36 -16.11 -7.07
C PRO A 54 6.53 -16.49 -8.00
N PRO A 55 6.71 -15.81 -9.14
CA PRO A 55 7.99 -15.82 -9.82
C PRO A 55 9.10 -15.47 -8.82
N SER A 56 10.20 -16.24 -8.84
CA SER A 56 11.32 -16.19 -7.88
C SER A 56 12.09 -14.85 -7.85
N ALA A 57 11.67 -13.83 -8.60
CA ALA A 57 12.42 -12.59 -8.74
C ALA A 57 11.53 -11.39 -8.40
N SER A 58 11.61 -10.93 -7.15
CA SER A 58 11.41 -9.51 -6.86
C SER A 58 12.47 -8.75 -7.66
N VAL A 59 12.07 -7.88 -8.57
CA VAL A 59 13.01 -6.95 -9.22
C VAL A 59 13.55 -6.06 -8.11
N ALA A 60 14.80 -6.30 -7.70
CA ALA A 60 15.46 -5.49 -6.70
C ALA A 60 15.44 -4.03 -7.19
N ARG A 61 14.92 -3.11 -6.36
CA ARG A 61 15.04 -1.68 -6.65
C ARG A 61 16.49 -1.37 -6.95
N GLY A 62 16.73 -0.68 -8.08
CA GLY A 62 18.04 -0.13 -8.37
C GLY A 62 18.51 0.69 -7.17
N LEU A 63 19.73 0.44 -6.69
CA LEU A 63 20.37 1.05 -5.51
C LEU A 63 20.57 2.59 -5.62
N LYS A 64 19.81 3.27 -6.49
CA LYS A 64 20.00 4.67 -6.89
C LYS A 64 18.79 5.57 -6.64
N GLU A 65 17.62 5.05 -6.23
CA GLU A 65 16.51 5.93 -5.88
C GLU A 65 16.82 6.66 -4.57
N LYS A 66 16.65 7.98 -4.56
CA LYS A 66 16.87 8.75 -3.33
C LYS A 66 15.81 8.32 -2.34
N ARG A 67 16.23 8.12 -1.09
CA ARG A 67 15.28 7.82 -0.02
C ARG A 67 14.44 9.06 0.22
N GLY A 68 13.13 8.87 0.15
CA GLY A 68 12.12 9.88 0.41
C GLY A 68 12.26 10.64 1.74
N HIS A 69 11.61 11.80 1.80
CA HIS A 69 11.44 12.57 3.04
C HIS A 69 10.33 11.94 3.88
N VAL A 70 10.56 11.76 5.18
CA VAL A 70 9.57 11.19 6.10
C VAL A 70 9.05 12.27 7.03
N ASP A 71 7.77 12.57 6.95
CA ASP A 71 7.03 13.36 7.93
C ASP A 71 6.46 12.43 9.01
N CYS A 72 6.93 12.60 10.25
CA CYS A 72 6.45 11.81 11.39
C CYS A 72 5.31 12.52 12.13
N GLY A 73 4.37 11.74 12.67
CA GLY A 73 3.28 12.26 13.49
C GLY A 73 2.17 12.96 12.70
N GLY A 74 1.37 13.79 13.38
CA GLY A 74 0.29 14.59 12.76
C GLY A 74 -0.95 13.79 12.32
N LEU A 75 -0.95 12.47 12.49
CA LEU A 75 -2.01 11.54 12.11
C LEU A 75 -2.40 10.67 13.31
N GLN A 76 -3.48 9.89 13.17
CA GLN A 76 -3.86 8.94 14.22
C GLN A 76 -2.76 7.88 14.37
N PRO A 77 -2.31 7.56 15.60
CA PRO A 77 -1.29 6.53 15.79
C PRO A 77 -1.79 5.14 15.36
N ALA A 78 -0.94 4.40 14.65
CA ALA A 78 -1.15 3.01 14.24
C ALA A 78 -0.34 2.07 15.13
N ASN A 79 -0.78 0.82 15.27
CA ASN A 79 0.02 -0.24 15.86
C ASN A 79 1.24 -0.53 14.97
N LYS A 80 2.45 -0.27 15.49
CA LYS A 80 3.68 -0.39 14.70
C LYS A 80 3.94 -1.82 14.20
N ASN A 81 3.61 -2.83 15.00
CA ASN A 81 3.79 -4.23 14.60
C ASN A 81 2.81 -4.62 13.49
N ALA A 82 1.56 -4.12 13.54
CA ALA A 82 0.61 -4.34 12.47
C ALA A 82 1.09 -3.73 11.14
N ILE A 83 1.63 -2.51 11.16
CA ILE A 83 2.22 -1.87 9.98
C ILE A 83 3.42 -2.67 9.45
N ARG A 84 4.33 -3.12 10.32
CA ARG A 84 5.48 -3.95 9.92
C ARG A 84 5.05 -5.29 9.31
N ASN A 85 4.02 -5.91 9.87
CA ASN A 85 3.46 -7.15 9.34
C ASN A 85 2.81 -6.92 7.97
N GLY A 86 2.05 -5.84 7.78
CA GLY A 86 1.49 -5.46 6.48
C GLY A 86 2.58 -5.16 5.45
N ALA A 87 3.61 -4.41 5.82
CA ALA A 87 4.79 -4.17 4.97
C ALA A 87 5.53 -5.46 4.59
N ALA A 88 5.67 -6.40 5.52
CA ALA A 88 6.25 -7.72 5.26
C ALA A 88 5.34 -8.56 4.35
N TYR A 89 4.03 -8.53 4.55
CA TYR A 89 3.06 -9.22 3.71
C TYR A 89 3.16 -8.73 2.25
N LEU A 90 3.12 -7.41 2.02
CA LEU A 90 3.26 -6.81 0.69
C LEU A 90 4.54 -7.26 -0.03
N ARG A 91 5.68 -7.34 0.67
CA ARG A 91 6.95 -7.79 0.07
C ARG A 91 6.97 -9.26 -0.32
N ASN A 92 6.15 -10.08 0.34
CA ASN A 92 6.07 -11.52 0.10
C ASN A 92 4.94 -11.89 -0.87
N LEU A 93 4.13 -10.92 -1.30
CA LEU A 93 3.14 -11.14 -2.34
C LEU A 93 3.83 -11.39 -3.68
N PRO A 94 3.25 -12.26 -4.52
CA PRO A 94 3.66 -12.38 -5.90
C PRO A 94 3.62 -11.04 -6.64
N PRO A 95 4.46 -10.82 -7.67
CA PRO A 95 4.51 -9.56 -8.39
C PRO A 95 3.12 -9.14 -8.87
N GLY A 96 2.80 -7.88 -8.62
CA GLY A 96 1.58 -7.24 -9.06
C GLY A 96 1.86 -5.76 -9.20
N ARG A 97 1.32 -5.15 -10.27
CA ARG A 97 1.58 -3.76 -10.63
C ARG A 97 0.39 -2.93 -10.20
N PRO A 98 0.45 -2.25 -9.04
CA PRO A 98 -0.62 -1.37 -8.60
C PRO A 98 -0.72 -0.13 -9.48
N THR A 99 -1.93 0.36 -9.67
CA THR A 99 -2.25 1.59 -10.37
C THR A 99 -3.24 2.41 -9.54
N ASN A 100 -2.98 3.73 -9.45
CA ASN A 100 -3.79 4.70 -8.71
C ASN A 100 -3.85 6.04 -9.45
N GLY A 101 -4.98 6.70 -9.32
CA GLY A 101 -5.26 8.02 -9.84
C GLY A 101 -5.73 8.04 -11.29
N PRO A 102 -5.87 9.24 -11.85
CA PRO A 102 -5.08 10.43 -11.54
C PRO A 102 -5.34 11.08 -10.18
N GLY A 103 -4.31 11.73 -9.62
CA GLY A 103 -4.45 12.74 -8.56
C GLY A 103 -4.64 14.15 -9.15
N PRO A 104 -4.21 15.22 -8.46
CA PRO A 104 -3.47 15.23 -7.20
C PRO A 104 -4.39 14.90 -6.01
N ASN A 105 -3.77 14.59 -4.87
CA ASN A 105 -4.46 14.33 -3.60
C ASN A 105 -5.42 13.12 -3.64
N ASN A 106 -5.03 11.99 -4.23
CA ASN A 106 -5.89 10.82 -4.25
C ASN A 106 -5.19 9.59 -3.65
N CYS A 107 -5.85 8.88 -2.74
CA CYS A 107 -5.28 7.74 -2.06
C CYS A 107 -6.13 6.48 -2.23
N GLY A 108 -5.48 5.33 -2.22
CA GLY A 108 -6.15 4.06 -1.97
C GLY A 108 -5.55 3.34 -0.78
N ARG A 109 -6.42 2.66 -0.04
CA ARG A 109 -5.99 1.81 1.07
C ARG A 109 -5.38 0.55 0.50
N VAL A 110 -4.14 0.28 0.88
CA VAL A 110 -3.37 -0.86 0.37
C VAL A 110 -3.48 -2.06 1.31
N SER A 111 -3.47 -1.83 2.62
CA SER A 111 -3.60 -2.87 3.63
C SER A 111 -4.20 -2.28 4.90
N CYS A 112 -4.92 -3.10 5.67
CA CYS A 112 -5.41 -2.72 6.99
C CYS A 112 -5.48 -3.93 7.91
N SER A 113 -4.88 -3.82 9.09
CA SER A 113 -5.04 -4.81 10.15
C SER A 113 -4.91 -4.17 11.52
N TYR A 114 -5.56 -4.74 12.54
CA TYR A 114 -5.47 -4.27 13.93
C TYR A 114 -5.67 -2.75 14.09
N ASN A 115 -6.70 -2.21 13.42
CA ASN A 115 -6.98 -0.78 13.32
C ASN A 115 -5.78 0.07 12.83
N SER A 116 -4.97 -0.45 11.92
CA SER A 116 -3.75 0.18 11.41
C SER A 116 -3.72 0.06 9.89
N GLY A 117 -3.77 1.20 9.21
CA GLY A 117 -3.86 1.28 7.75
C GLY A 117 -2.54 1.65 7.09
N ILE A 118 -2.24 1.00 5.97
CA ILE A 118 -1.22 1.40 5.00
C ILE A 118 -1.94 1.97 3.79
N TRP A 119 -1.60 3.19 3.42
CA TRP A 119 -2.21 3.93 2.34
C TRP A 119 -1.17 4.29 1.29
N TRP A 120 -1.56 4.24 0.03
CA TRP A 120 -0.78 4.76 -1.08
C TRP A 120 -1.51 5.95 -1.70
N CYS A 121 -0.82 7.09 -1.78
CA CYS A 121 -1.35 8.32 -2.35
C CYS A 121 -0.59 8.69 -3.62
N ASN A 122 -1.35 8.98 -4.68
CA ASN A 122 -0.86 9.57 -5.90
C ASN A 122 -1.09 11.09 -5.83
N ASP A 123 0.01 11.83 -5.74
CA ASP A 123 0.01 13.30 -5.69
C ASP A 123 0.22 13.92 -7.09
N SER A 124 0.46 13.09 -8.12
CA SER A 124 0.57 13.51 -9.51
C SER A 124 -0.80 13.76 -10.15
N THR A 125 -0.87 14.65 -11.14
CA THR A 125 -2.07 14.88 -11.96
C THR A 125 -2.36 13.75 -12.95
N SER A 126 -1.46 12.79 -13.09
CA SER A 126 -1.58 11.65 -14.00
C SER A 126 -1.75 10.35 -13.22
N GLN A 127 -2.38 9.36 -13.86
CA GLN A 127 -2.42 7.99 -13.33
C GLN A 127 -0.99 7.48 -13.12
N LYS A 128 -0.79 6.74 -12.03
CA LYS A 128 0.52 6.23 -11.64
C LYS A 128 0.44 4.72 -11.42
N SER A 129 1.37 4.00 -12.02
CA SER A 129 1.59 2.58 -11.76
C SER A 129 2.96 2.37 -11.11
N LEU A 130 3.05 1.45 -10.15
CA LEU A 130 4.32 0.99 -9.60
C LEU A 130 4.63 -0.41 -10.13
N ASP A 131 5.89 -0.80 -10.07
CA ASP A 131 6.33 -2.10 -10.57
C ASP A 131 6.08 -3.27 -9.59
N GLY A 132 5.71 -2.98 -8.34
CA GLY A 132 5.49 -4.02 -7.33
C GLY A 132 4.87 -3.55 -6.02
N TRP A 133 4.22 -4.49 -5.32
CA TRP A 133 3.73 -4.35 -3.94
C TRP A 133 4.83 -3.92 -2.96
N ASP A 134 6.05 -4.40 -3.20
CA ASP A 134 7.20 -4.18 -2.34
C ASP A 134 7.61 -2.69 -2.30
N TRP A 135 7.24 -1.90 -3.32
CA TRP A 135 7.52 -0.47 -3.33
C TRP A 135 6.83 0.23 -2.16
N ILE A 136 5.52 0.00 -2.04
CA ILE A 136 4.68 0.51 -0.95
C ILE A 136 5.10 -0.17 0.38
N GLY A 137 5.38 -1.47 0.36
CA GLY A 137 5.81 -2.22 1.54
C GLY A 137 7.09 -1.65 2.19
N ASN A 138 8.16 -1.43 1.41
CA ASN A 138 9.37 -0.85 2.01
C ASN A 138 9.17 0.63 2.37
N SER A 139 8.31 1.36 1.67
CA SER A 139 7.96 2.75 2.00
C SER A 139 7.25 2.84 3.36
N ALA A 140 6.30 1.92 3.63
CA ALA A 140 5.65 1.80 4.94
C ALA A 140 6.63 1.40 6.04
N GLN A 141 7.50 0.40 5.77
CA GLN A 141 8.55 -0.02 6.71
C GLN A 141 9.45 1.14 7.10
N ARG A 142 9.87 1.96 6.13
CA ARG A 142 10.71 3.16 6.33
C ARG A 142 10.09 4.11 7.35
N ILE A 143 8.77 4.30 7.33
CA ILE A 143 8.09 5.14 8.32
C ILE A 143 8.24 4.54 9.72
N THR A 144 8.07 3.22 9.88
CA THR A 144 8.21 2.57 11.20
C THR A 144 9.65 2.54 11.74
N ASP A 145 10.64 2.69 10.86
CA ASP A 145 12.06 2.71 11.21
C ASP A 145 12.50 4.11 11.63
N VAL A 146 11.94 5.15 11.00
CA VAL A 146 12.30 6.56 11.25
C VAL A 146 11.43 7.18 12.33
N CYS A 147 10.12 6.91 12.33
CA CYS A 147 9.17 7.56 13.23
C CYS A 147 9.05 6.80 14.56
N ASP A 148 9.26 7.56 15.65
CA ASP A 148 9.13 7.13 17.04
C ASP A 148 9.75 5.76 17.33
N PRO A 149 11.03 5.50 17.00
CA PRO A 149 11.60 4.14 16.96
C PRO A 149 11.42 3.33 18.26
N GLY A 150 11.38 3.98 19.42
CA GLY A 150 11.13 3.36 20.74
C GLY A 150 9.65 3.12 21.12
N SER A 151 8.69 3.60 20.32
CA SER A 151 7.25 3.46 20.57
C SER A 151 6.67 2.19 19.97
N SER A 152 5.61 1.65 20.57
CA SER A 152 4.75 0.60 19.98
C SER A 152 3.74 1.16 18.97
N GLN A 153 3.61 2.48 18.91
CA GLN A 153 2.77 3.20 17.98
C GLN A 153 3.63 3.92 16.93
N THR A 154 3.06 4.19 15.76
CA THR A 154 3.71 4.95 14.69
C THR A 154 2.67 5.63 13.84
N SER A 155 2.99 6.80 13.30
CA SER A 155 2.23 7.40 12.20
C SER A 155 3.14 8.31 11.39
N GLY A 156 2.85 8.44 10.11
CA GLY A 156 3.61 9.37 9.27
C GLY A 156 3.35 9.16 7.79
N ARG A 157 4.05 9.97 7.01
CA ARG A 157 4.03 9.98 5.55
C ARG A 157 5.46 9.91 5.03
N ASN A 158 5.74 8.95 4.16
CA ASN A 158 6.99 8.91 3.39
C ASN A 158 6.71 9.41 1.98
N HIS A 159 7.36 10.51 1.58
CA HIS A 159 7.27 11.10 0.25
C HIS A 159 8.33 10.49 -0.64
N GLU A 160 7.91 9.78 -1.68
CA GLU A 160 8.81 9.09 -2.60
C GLU A 160 9.04 9.96 -3.85
N ASP A 161 10.14 9.68 -4.56
CA ASP A 161 10.39 10.33 -5.83
C ASP A 161 9.25 10.02 -6.84
N GLY A 162 8.86 11.01 -7.63
CA GLY A 162 7.82 10.87 -8.64
C GLY A 162 6.39 11.10 -8.13
N ASP A 163 6.19 12.02 -7.18
CA ASP A 163 4.88 12.54 -6.75
C ASP A 163 3.92 11.46 -6.22
N TRP A 164 4.42 10.58 -5.36
CA TRP A 164 3.58 9.67 -4.60
C TRP A 164 4.11 9.50 -3.19
N SER A 165 3.24 9.02 -2.30
CA SER A 165 3.59 8.83 -0.91
C SER A 165 2.91 7.64 -0.29
N THR A 166 3.54 7.09 0.74
CA THR A 166 2.92 6.11 1.63
C THR A 166 2.56 6.78 2.94
N ILE A 167 1.36 6.49 3.44
CA ILE A 167 0.90 6.97 4.75
C ILE A 167 0.60 5.77 5.63
N VAL A 168 1.04 5.83 6.88
CA VAL A 168 0.68 4.86 7.92
C VAL A 168 0.01 5.60 9.05
N GLN A 169 -1.16 5.12 9.46
CA GLN A 169 -1.92 5.69 10.57
C GLN A 169 -2.93 4.69 11.15
N GLY A 170 -3.49 5.04 12.31
CA GLY A 170 -4.62 4.38 12.89
C GLY A 170 -5.83 4.50 11.97
N ASP A 171 -6.50 3.39 11.70
CA ASP A 171 -7.55 3.33 10.69
C ASP A 171 -8.47 2.13 10.92
N LYS A 172 -9.77 2.29 10.73
CA LYS A 172 -10.71 1.19 10.95
C LYS A 172 -10.65 0.19 9.80
N CYS A 173 -10.42 -1.07 10.16
CA CYS A 173 -10.66 -2.24 9.34
C CYS A 173 -11.93 -2.92 9.92
#